data_AF-D7G7P4-F1
#
_entry.id   AF-D7G7P4-F1
#
_cell.length_a   1.000
_cell.length_b   1.000
_cell.length_c   1.000
_cell.angle_alpha   90.00
_cell.angle_beta   90.00
_cell.angle_gamma   90.00
#
_symmetry.space_group_name_H-M   'P 1'
#
loop_
_entity.id
_entity.type
_entity.pdbx_description
1 polymer ?
#
loop_
_entity_poly.entity_id
_entity_poly.type
_entity_poly.pdbx_seq_one_letter_code
_entity_poly.pdbx_strand_id
1 'polypeptide(L)'
;MAVVETVAAAPGALTIKTRKVSSEERQMAGAPQGEIFDVVALTSSEVPASVDVSKDLEAVRIRSGVTDWASLFAAVSSARTLVLHHRDMFGGENGGPGLIGRLVSLVADAVSNRRSVVQTNGLRCLGEMFSCVVGKEMTADQMGTLVRSTLSCHKSSSKFCGEEARKAMEAALANADPEPLLSAVLPLALDTHPKVACRGLMCTAECLSRLLEGSVAGRGLVDGVDVKSVVAALAKGASSRDSDGKEAAWRGVEM
;
A
#
# COMPACT_ATOMS: atom_id res chain seq x y z
N MET A 1 27.72 -8.34 -11.47
CA MET A 1 26.65 -7.56 -12.15
C MET A 1 25.57 -8.52 -12.61
N ALA A 2 24.37 -8.41 -12.06
CA ALA A 2 23.19 -9.04 -12.65
C ALA A 2 22.86 -8.28 -13.94
N VAL A 3 22.59 -9.01 -15.02
CA VAL A 3 22.10 -8.42 -16.27
C VAL A 3 20.58 -8.40 -16.13
N VAL A 4 19.98 -7.21 -16.16
CA VAL A 4 18.53 -7.05 -16.22
C VAL A 4 18.14 -7.19 -17.68
N GLU A 5 17.81 -8.40 -18.11
CA GLU A 5 17.06 -8.58 -19.35
C GLU A 5 15.58 -8.50 -19.02
N THR A 6 14.97 -7.37 -19.37
CA THR A 6 13.52 -7.27 -19.43
C THR A 6 13.07 -8.12 -20.59
N VAL A 7 12.67 -9.38 -20.33
CA VAL A 7 11.99 -10.17 -21.35
C VAL A 7 10.64 -9.50 -21.58
N ALA A 8 10.57 -8.70 -22.64
CA ALA A 8 9.35 -8.07 -23.08
C ALA A 8 8.35 -9.17 -23.43
N ALA A 9 7.45 -9.45 -22.50
CA ALA A 9 6.29 -10.29 -22.73
C ALA A 9 5.07 -9.47 -22.33
N ALA A 10 3.99 -9.70 -23.06
CA ALA A 10 2.67 -9.07 -23.04
C ALA A 10 2.20 -8.37 -21.73
N PRO A 11 1.21 -7.45 -21.80
CA PRO A 11 0.61 -6.83 -20.62
C PRO A 11 0.22 -7.89 -19.57
N GLY A 12 0.68 -7.69 -18.32
CA GLY A 12 0.60 -8.66 -17.23
C GLY A 12 1.76 -9.65 -17.11
N ALA A 13 2.87 -9.52 -17.86
CA ALA A 13 3.99 -10.45 -17.71
C ALA A 13 4.74 -10.30 -16.37
N LEU A 14 5.26 -11.43 -15.87
CA LEU A 14 6.19 -11.44 -14.74
C LEU A 14 7.46 -10.68 -15.13
N THR A 15 7.85 -9.68 -14.33
CA THR A 15 9.16 -9.06 -14.47
C THR A 15 10.21 -10.02 -13.92
N ILE A 16 10.98 -10.61 -14.82
CA ILE A 16 11.98 -11.62 -14.51
C ILE A 16 13.38 -10.99 -14.62
N LYS A 17 14.23 -11.20 -13.62
CA LYS A 17 15.67 -10.92 -13.67
C LYS A 17 16.43 -12.24 -13.61
N THR A 18 17.38 -12.43 -14.51
CA THR A 18 18.21 -13.63 -14.53
C THR A 18 19.25 -13.55 -13.42
N ARG A 19 19.24 -14.51 -12.50
CA ARG A 19 20.24 -14.61 -11.42
C ARG A 19 21.39 -15.49 -11.86
N LYS A 20 22.60 -14.93 -11.88
CA LYS A 20 23.82 -15.73 -12.01
C LYS A 20 24.05 -16.51 -10.70
N VAL A 21 23.89 -17.82 -10.78
CA VAL A 21 24.27 -18.77 -9.73
C VAL A 21 25.78 -18.85 -9.66
N SER A 22 26.37 -18.77 -8.46
CA SER A 22 27.83 -18.87 -8.31
C SER A 22 28.33 -20.27 -8.67
N SER A 23 29.62 -20.38 -9.01
CA SER A 23 30.26 -21.68 -9.27
C SER A 23 30.19 -22.62 -8.06
N GLU A 24 30.24 -22.07 -6.86
CA GLU A 24 30.13 -22.80 -5.59
C GLU A 24 28.69 -23.30 -5.37
N GLU A 25 27.68 -22.46 -5.61
CA GLU A 25 26.26 -22.86 -5.52
C GLU A 25 25.91 -23.97 -6.51
N ARG A 26 26.51 -23.96 -7.72
CA ARG A 26 26.32 -25.02 -8.73
C ARG A 26 26.94 -26.37 -8.34
N GLN A 27 27.95 -26.37 -7.47
CA GLN A 27 28.64 -27.58 -7.02
C GLN A 27 27.98 -28.23 -5.79
N MET A 28 27.01 -27.55 -5.17
CA MET A 28 26.25 -28.12 -4.05
C MET A 28 25.23 -29.16 -4.54
N ALA A 29 25.10 -30.25 -3.79
CA ALA A 29 24.05 -31.25 -4.05
C ALA A 29 22.66 -30.61 -3.90
N GLY A 30 21.87 -30.62 -4.98
CA GLY A 30 20.54 -29.99 -5.02
C GLY A 30 20.50 -28.59 -5.66
N ALA A 31 21.62 -28.12 -6.23
CA ALA A 31 21.64 -26.87 -6.99
C ALA A 31 20.64 -26.91 -8.17
N PRO A 32 19.85 -25.84 -8.40
CA PRO A 32 18.96 -25.76 -9.55
C PRO A 32 19.76 -25.92 -10.86
N GLN A 33 19.29 -26.81 -11.73
CA GLN A 33 19.86 -27.01 -13.07
C GLN A 33 19.19 -26.01 -14.03
N GLY A 34 19.99 -25.19 -14.74
CA GLY A 34 19.51 -24.20 -15.71
C GLY A 34 19.61 -22.75 -15.25
N GLU A 35 19.03 -21.84 -16.04
CA GLU A 35 18.94 -20.42 -15.69
C GLU A 35 17.93 -20.20 -14.57
N ILE A 36 18.33 -19.47 -13.52
CA ILE A 36 17.43 -19.07 -12.44
C ILE A 36 16.85 -17.71 -12.76
N PHE A 37 15.52 -17.63 -12.69
CA PHE A 37 14.73 -16.45 -12.94
C PHE A 37 14.15 -15.94 -11.62
N ASP A 38 14.57 -14.75 -11.20
CA ASP A 38 14.01 -14.06 -10.04
C ASP A 38 12.89 -13.14 -10.52
N VAL A 39 11.67 -13.36 -10.03
CA VAL A 39 10.60 -12.38 -10.23
C VAL A 39 10.85 -11.20 -9.31
N VAL A 40 10.83 -9.99 -9.85
CA VAL A 40 11.10 -8.76 -9.09
C VAL A 40 9.95 -7.78 -9.27
N ALA A 41 9.43 -7.26 -8.16
CA ALA A 41 8.53 -6.12 -8.23
C ALA A 41 9.33 -4.89 -8.71
N LEU A 42 8.87 -4.24 -9.78
CA LEU A 42 9.46 -2.99 -10.30
C LEU A 42 9.23 -1.83 -9.34
N THR A 43 10.12 -0.86 -9.29
CA THR A 43 9.85 0.44 -8.64
C THR A 43 8.94 1.29 -9.52
N SER A 44 8.26 2.30 -8.96
CA SER A 44 7.28 3.10 -9.71
C SER A 44 7.88 3.76 -10.96
N SER A 45 9.14 4.21 -10.90
CA SER A 45 9.86 4.78 -12.06
C SER A 45 10.20 3.79 -13.15
N GLU A 46 10.21 2.48 -12.84
CA GLU A 46 10.49 1.41 -13.79
C GLU A 46 9.22 0.83 -14.42
N VAL A 47 8.02 1.19 -13.93
CA VAL A 47 6.76 0.70 -14.48
C VAL A 47 6.49 1.38 -15.84
N PRO A 48 6.46 0.63 -16.95
CA PRO A 48 6.21 1.20 -18.27
C PRO A 48 4.74 1.63 -18.43
N ALA A 49 4.46 2.47 -19.42
CA ALA A 49 3.09 2.77 -19.83
C ALA A 49 2.41 1.53 -20.43
N SER A 50 1.07 1.49 -20.40
CA SER A 50 0.32 0.37 -20.95
C SER A 50 0.49 0.28 -22.48
N VAL A 51 0.73 -0.93 -22.96
CA VAL A 51 0.69 -1.25 -24.40
C VAL A 51 -0.74 -1.52 -24.86
N ASP A 52 -1.59 -2.02 -23.96
CA ASP A 52 -3.01 -2.33 -24.21
C ASP A 52 -3.82 -2.10 -22.93
N VAL A 53 -4.38 -0.90 -22.81
CA VAL A 53 -5.17 -0.45 -21.65
C VAL A 53 -6.39 -1.35 -21.42
N SER A 54 -6.99 -1.88 -22.50
CA SER A 54 -8.18 -2.72 -22.40
C SER A 54 -7.86 -4.04 -21.71
N LYS A 55 -6.71 -4.63 -22.05
CA LYS A 55 -6.23 -5.86 -21.42
C LYS A 55 -5.85 -5.64 -19.96
N ASP A 56 -5.18 -4.53 -19.63
CA ASP A 56 -4.83 -4.22 -18.25
C ASP A 56 -6.08 -3.99 -17.39
N LEU A 57 -7.10 -3.33 -17.93
CA LEU A 57 -8.39 -3.16 -17.26
C LEU A 57 -9.08 -4.49 -17.01
N GLU A 58 -9.04 -5.39 -17.99
CA GLU A 58 -9.62 -6.72 -17.82
C GLU A 58 -8.90 -7.53 -16.74
N ALA A 59 -7.57 -7.40 -16.64
CA ALA A 59 -6.80 -8.03 -15.56
C ALA A 59 -7.22 -7.54 -14.16
N VAL A 60 -7.61 -6.26 -14.01
CA VAL A 60 -8.17 -5.72 -12.77
C VAL A 60 -9.62 -6.19 -12.53
N ARG A 61 -10.39 -6.41 -13.61
CA ARG A 61 -11.80 -6.80 -13.54
C ARG A 61 -11.99 -8.27 -13.17
N ILE A 62 -11.15 -9.17 -13.70
CA ILE A 62 -11.16 -10.61 -13.44
C ILE A 62 -10.50 -10.89 -12.07
N ARG A 63 -11.09 -10.35 -11.00
CA ARG A 63 -10.73 -10.70 -9.63
C ARG A 63 -11.12 -12.16 -9.31
N SER A 64 -12.21 -12.67 -9.89
CA SER A 64 -12.79 -13.94 -9.49
C SER A 64 -11.90 -15.12 -9.88
N GLY A 65 -11.33 -15.80 -8.88
CA GLY A 65 -10.69 -17.11 -9.05
C GLY A 65 -9.16 -17.11 -9.22
N VAL A 66 -8.49 -15.96 -9.06
CA VAL A 66 -7.02 -15.90 -9.08
C VAL A 66 -6.47 -16.53 -7.80
N THR A 67 -6.16 -17.82 -7.85
CA THR A 67 -5.57 -18.57 -6.72
C THR A 67 -4.05 -18.69 -6.84
N ASP A 68 -3.51 -18.57 -8.06
CA ASP A 68 -2.09 -18.65 -8.28
C ASP A 68 -1.41 -17.29 -8.11
N TRP A 69 -0.25 -17.32 -7.46
CA TRP A 69 0.50 -16.12 -7.09
C TRP A 69 1.03 -15.35 -8.32
N ALA A 70 1.24 -16.02 -9.45
CA ALA A 70 1.84 -15.43 -10.64
C ALA A 70 0.81 -14.56 -11.36
N SER A 71 -0.42 -15.07 -11.52
CA SER A 71 -1.57 -14.32 -12.03
C SER A 71 -1.93 -13.16 -11.11
N LEU A 72 -1.85 -13.33 -9.78
CA LEU A 72 -2.05 -12.23 -8.85
C LEU A 72 -0.97 -11.15 -9.02
N PHE A 73 0.30 -11.54 -9.14
CA PHE A 73 1.38 -10.60 -9.42
C PHE A 73 1.17 -9.87 -10.75
N ALA A 74 0.81 -10.59 -11.81
CA ALA A 74 0.51 -10.06 -13.13
C ALA A 74 -0.62 -9.03 -13.12
N ALA A 75 -1.73 -9.36 -12.46
CA ALA A 75 -2.88 -8.48 -12.31
C ALA A 75 -2.52 -7.20 -11.53
N VAL A 76 -1.73 -7.34 -10.45
CA VAL A 76 -1.24 -6.17 -9.70
C VAL A 76 -0.28 -5.34 -10.56
N SER A 77 0.61 -5.94 -11.34
CA SER A 77 1.49 -5.18 -12.25
C SER A 77 0.70 -4.41 -13.31
N SER A 78 -0.39 -5.00 -13.82
CA SER A 78 -1.32 -4.33 -14.74
C SER A 78 -2.03 -3.17 -14.04
N ALA A 79 -2.48 -3.39 -12.79
CA ALA A 79 -3.06 -2.34 -11.95
C ALA A 79 -2.10 -1.17 -11.72
N ARG A 80 -0.82 -1.44 -11.40
CA ARG A 80 0.21 -0.41 -11.22
C ARG A 80 0.42 0.43 -12.47
N THR A 81 0.44 -0.21 -13.62
CA THR A 81 0.52 0.44 -14.94
C THR A 81 -0.64 1.42 -15.12
N LEU A 82 -1.87 0.98 -14.84
CA LEU A 82 -3.06 1.83 -14.94
C LEU A 82 -3.04 2.98 -13.92
N VAL A 83 -2.69 2.71 -12.66
CA VAL A 83 -2.66 3.71 -11.58
C VAL A 83 -1.67 4.84 -11.89
N LEU A 84 -0.49 4.50 -12.42
CA LEU A 84 0.56 5.48 -12.71
C LEU A 84 0.31 6.27 -13.99
N HIS A 85 -0.16 5.61 -15.06
CA HIS A 85 -0.19 6.19 -16.41
C HIS A 85 -1.59 6.49 -16.96
N HIS A 86 -2.63 5.95 -16.32
CA HIS A 86 -4.04 6.04 -16.77
C HIS A 86 -4.98 6.36 -15.60
N ARG A 87 -4.55 7.25 -14.69
CA ARG A 87 -5.29 7.59 -13.46
C ARG A 87 -6.71 8.14 -13.73
N ASP A 88 -6.91 8.75 -14.89
CA ASP A 88 -8.18 9.27 -15.38
C ASP A 88 -9.24 8.18 -15.54
N MET A 89 -8.82 6.92 -15.72
CA MET A 89 -9.72 5.77 -15.80
C MET A 89 -10.37 5.42 -14.46
N PHE A 90 -9.85 5.91 -13.34
CA PHE A 90 -10.42 5.67 -12.01
C PHE A 90 -11.42 6.76 -11.58
N GLY A 91 -11.62 7.81 -12.38
CA GLY A 91 -12.66 8.82 -12.17
C GLY A 91 -13.74 8.78 -13.25
N GLY A 92 -15.01 8.94 -12.87
CA GLY A 92 -16.12 9.10 -13.80
C GLY A 92 -16.55 7.83 -14.59
N GLU A 93 -17.29 8.03 -15.69
CA GLU A 93 -17.96 6.96 -16.46
C GLU A 93 -16.99 5.99 -17.18
N ASN A 94 -15.74 6.40 -17.42
CA ASN A 94 -14.77 5.67 -18.24
C ASN A 94 -14.22 4.38 -17.58
N GLY A 95 -14.16 4.33 -16.25
CA GLY A 95 -13.68 3.14 -15.51
C GLY A 95 -14.70 2.00 -15.44
N GLY A 96 -15.97 2.34 -15.61
CA GLY A 96 -17.11 1.49 -15.30
C GLY A 96 -17.36 1.36 -13.78
N PRO A 97 -18.59 0.99 -13.38
CA PRO A 97 -18.97 0.94 -11.98
C PRO A 97 -18.13 -0.09 -11.21
N GLY A 98 -17.55 0.36 -10.08
CA GLY A 98 -16.87 -0.50 -9.11
C GLY A 98 -15.41 -0.84 -9.44
N LEU A 99 -14.78 -0.19 -10.43
CA LEU A 99 -13.37 -0.43 -10.76
C LEU A 99 -12.43 -0.20 -9.56
N ILE A 100 -12.60 0.92 -8.84
CA ILE A 100 -11.84 1.21 -7.60
C ILE A 100 -12.03 0.09 -6.57
N GLY A 101 -13.25 -0.40 -6.37
CA GLY A 101 -13.52 -1.49 -5.42
C GLY A 101 -12.81 -2.79 -5.79
N ARG A 102 -12.73 -3.11 -7.09
CA ARG A 102 -12.00 -4.28 -7.60
C ARG A 102 -10.49 -4.10 -7.42
N LEU A 103 -9.97 -2.92 -7.73
CA LEU A 103 -8.57 -2.57 -7.53
C LEU A 103 -8.17 -2.69 -6.04
N VAL A 104 -8.95 -2.10 -5.13
CA VAL A 104 -8.73 -2.19 -3.67
C VAL A 104 -8.70 -3.64 -3.21
N SER A 105 -9.63 -4.46 -3.69
CA SER A 105 -9.68 -5.89 -3.34
C SER A 105 -8.44 -6.64 -3.87
N LEU A 106 -8.08 -6.44 -5.13
CA LEU A 106 -6.92 -7.06 -5.77
C LEU A 106 -5.62 -6.73 -5.03
N VAL A 107 -5.45 -5.46 -4.66
CA VAL A 107 -4.26 -5.00 -3.94
C VAL A 107 -4.23 -5.52 -2.51
N ALA A 108 -5.37 -5.56 -1.82
CA ALA A 108 -5.46 -6.15 -0.47
C ALA A 108 -5.09 -7.64 -0.45
N ASP A 109 -5.54 -8.40 -1.47
CA ASP A 109 -5.18 -9.81 -1.65
C ASP A 109 -3.68 -9.98 -1.88
N ALA A 110 -3.07 -9.10 -2.69
CA ALA A 110 -1.63 -9.10 -2.93
C ALA A 110 -0.80 -8.76 -1.69
N VAL A 111 -1.19 -7.72 -0.95
CA VAL A 111 -0.54 -7.30 0.30
C VAL A 111 -0.62 -8.39 1.38
N SER A 112 -1.68 -9.20 1.38
CA SER A 112 -1.85 -10.31 2.32
C SER A 112 -1.11 -11.59 1.90
N ASN A 113 -0.47 -11.60 0.73
CA ASN A 113 0.18 -12.79 0.19
C ASN A 113 1.44 -13.17 0.97
N ARG A 114 1.68 -14.48 1.16
CA ARG A 114 2.86 -15.00 1.88
C ARG A 114 4.16 -14.90 1.09
N ARG A 115 4.09 -14.76 -0.23
CA ARG A 115 5.26 -14.55 -1.08
C ARG A 115 5.64 -13.09 -1.04
N SER A 116 6.83 -12.80 -0.50
CA SER A 116 7.33 -11.43 -0.33
C SER A 116 7.30 -10.62 -1.62
N VAL A 117 7.59 -11.21 -2.77
CA VAL A 117 7.55 -10.53 -4.08
C VAL A 117 6.14 -10.03 -4.44
N VAL A 118 5.10 -10.82 -4.16
CA VAL A 118 3.70 -10.45 -4.42
C VAL A 118 3.24 -9.39 -3.43
N GLN A 119 3.54 -9.59 -2.15
CA GLN A 119 3.26 -8.61 -1.10
C GLN A 119 3.94 -7.27 -1.38
N THR A 120 5.19 -7.29 -1.83
CA THR A 120 5.93 -6.08 -2.21
C THR A 120 5.28 -5.38 -3.39
N ASN A 121 4.90 -6.13 -4.43
CA ASN A 121 4.21 -5.56 -5.59
C ASN A 121 2.88 -4.91 -5.17
N GLY A 122 2.14 -5.57 -4.28
CA GLY A 122 0.92 -5.03 -3.68
C GLY A 122 1.16 -3.75 -2.88
N LEU A 123 2.16 -3.72 -1.99
CA LEU A 123 2.49 -2.54 -1.19
C LEU A 123 2.92 -1.34 -2.05
N ARG A 124 3.65 -1.58 -3.13
CA ARG A 124 4.00 -0.54 -4.10
C ARG A 124 2.79 -0.02 -4.84
N CYS A 125 1.93 -0.92 -5.33
CA CYS A 125 0.66 -0.54 -5.94
C CYS A 125 -0.19 0.29 -4.99
N LEU A 126 -0.20 -0.06 -3.71
CA LEU A 126 -0.95 0.64 -2.69
C LEU A 126 -0.42 2.07 -2.48
N GLY A 127 0.91 2.25 -2.40
CA GLY A 127 1.52 3.58 -2.36
C GLY A 127 1.21 4.42 -3.60
N GLU A 128 1.25 3.80 -4.78
CA GLU A 128 0.89 4.45 -6.05
C GLU A 128 -0.58 4.86 -6.08
N MET A 129 -1.49 4.03 -5.55
CA MET A 129 -2.90 4.38 -5.41
C MET A 129 -3.09 5.60 -4.50
N PHE A 130 -2.35 5.67 -3.38
CA PHE A 130 -2.38 6.84 -2.51
C PHE A 130 -1.91 8.11 -3.21
N SER A 131 -0.88 8.01 -4.06
CA SER A 131 -0.34 9.17 -4.79
C SER A 131 -1.16 9.59 -6.02
N CYS A 132 -1.80 8.66 -6.71
CA CYS A 132 -2.35 8.92 -8.04
C CYS A 132 -3.88 8.87 -8.11
N VAL A 133 -4.54 8.13 -7.21
CA VAL A 133 -5.98 7.79 -7.33
C VAL A 133 -6.78 8.24 -6.10
N VAL A 134 -6.15 8.36 -4.93
CA VAL A 134 -6.85 8.74 -3.70
C VAL A 134 -7.50 10.12 -3.82
N GLY A 135 -8.75 10.23 -3.36
CA GLY A 135 -9.56 11.43 -3.48
C GLY A 135 -11.06 11.10 -3.43
N LYS A 136 -11.90 11.99 -3.97
CA LYS A 136 -13.38 11.93 -3.90
C LYS A 136 -14.01 10.64 -4.43
N GLU A 137 -13.33 9.93 -5.32
CA GLU A 137 -13.82 8.70 -5.95
C GLU A 137 -13.69 7.46 -5.04
N MET A 138 -12.90 7.55 -3.96
CA MET A 138 -12.69 6.46 -3.01
C MET A 138 -13.62 6.59 -1.81
N THR A 139 -14.39 5.52 -1.55
CA THR A 139 -15.26 5.46 -0.37
C THR A 139 -14.45 5.32 0.93
N ALA A 140 -15.04 5.70 2.06
CA ALA A 140 -14.43 5.53 3.38
C ALA A 140 -14.06 4.07 3.69
N ASP A 141 -14.90 3.11 3.30
CA ASP A 141 -14.63 1.67 3.49
C ASP A 141 -13.43 1.19 2.66
N GLN A 142 -13.29 1.70 1.44
CA GLN A 142 -12.14 1.40 0.57
C GLN A 142 -10.86 1.99 1.15
N MET A 143 -10.89 3.24 1.60
CA MET A 143 -9.77 3.88 2.31
C MET A 143 -9.37 3.06 3.56
N GLY A 144 -10.36 2.70 4.38
CA GLY A 144 -10.15 1.87 5.57
C GLY A 144 -9.53 0.51 5.25
N THR A 145 -9.90 -0.10 4.12
CA THR A 145 -9.33 -1.37 3.66
C THR A 145 -7.86 -1.21 3.26
N LEU A 146 -7.50 -0.16 2.52
CA LEU A 146 -6.11 0.10 2.12
C LEU A 146 -5.24 0.39 3.34
N VAL A 147 -5.66 1.32 4.20
CA VAL A 147 -4.94 1.71 5.42
C VAL A 147 -4.72 0.50 6.33
N ARG A 148 -5.75 -0.33 6.54
CA ARG A 148 -5.64 -1.56 7.34
C ARG A 148 -4.68 -2.57 6.72
N SER A 149 -4.75 -2.77 5.41
CA SER A 149 -3.84 -3.68 4.70
C SER A 149 -2.39 -3.25 4.87
N THR A 150 -2.11 -1.96 4.73
CA THR A 150 -0.76 -1.39 4.87
C THR A 150 -0.22 -1.52 6.29
N LEU A 151 -0.98 -1.03 7.28
CA LEU A 151 -0.49 -1.00 8.65
C LEU A 151 -0.38 -2.39 9.27
N SER A 152 -1.20 -3.35 8.81
CA SER A 152 -1.08 -4.75 9.23
C SER A 152 0.24 -5.40 8.81
N CYS A 153 0.93 -4.90 7.78
CA CYS A 153 2.24 -5.41 7.39
C CYS A 153 3.32 -5.18 8.46
N HIS A 154 3.13 -4.21 9.36
CA HIS A 154 4.04 -4.01 10.49
C HIS A 154 3.96 -5.10 11.57
N LYS A 155 2.99 -6.02 11.47
CA LYS A 155 2.96 -7.26 12.27
C LYS A 155 4.08 -8.24 11.83
N SER A 156 4.51 -8.16 10.58
CA SER A 156 5.55 -9.03 10.03
C SER A 156 6.94 -8.69 10.60
N SER A 157 7.81 -9.70 10.72
CA SER A 157 9.23 -9.51 11.02
C SER A 157 10.06 -9.07 9.80
N SER A 158 9.47 -9.06 8.60
CA SER A 158 10.13 -8.63 7.37
C SER A 158 10.40 -7.13 7.38
N LYS A 159 11.68 -6.75 7.50
CA LYS A 159 12.12 -5.34 7.39
C LYS A 159 11.74 -4.74 6.04
N PHE A 160 11.83 -5.52 4.96
CA PHE A 160 11.55 -5.03 3.61
C PHE A 160 10.06 -4.69 3.41
N CYS A 161 9.16 -5.58 3.82
CA CYS A 161 7.73 -5.31 3.72
C CYS A 161 7.30 -4.17 4.64
N GLY A 162 7.92 -4.07 5.84
CA GLY A 162 7.69 -2.95 6.75
C GLY A 162 8.12 -1.60 6.18
N GLU A 163 9.21 -1.57 5.41
CA GLU A 163 9.71 -0.35 4.76
C GLU A 163 8.81 0.09 3.59
N GLU A 164 8.35 -0.84 2.76
CA GLU A 164 7.41 -0.51 1.68
C GLU A 164 6.04 -0.09 2.24
N ALA A 165 5.58 -0.69 3.34
CA ALA A 165 4.38 -0.25 4.05
C ALA A 165 4.53 1.17 4.63
N ARG A 166 5.71 1.52 5.17
CA ARG A 166 6.01 2.88 5.62
C ARG A 166 5.88 3.88 4.48
N LYS A 167 6.55 3.62 3.33
CA LYS A 167 6.48 4.48 2.15
C LYS A 167 5.06 4.65 1.63
N ALA A 168 4.26 3.58 1.63
CA ALA A 168 2.87 3.67 1.22
C ALA A 168 2.05 4.56 2.17
N MET A 169 2.24 4.46 3.49
CA MET A 169 1.57 5.38 4.43
C MET A 169 2.04 6.82 4.30
N GLU A 170 3.31 7.06 3.98
CA GLU A 170 3.81 8.41 3.68
C GLU A 170 3.14 9.01 2.45
N ALA A 171 2.92 8.21 1.41
CA ALA A 171 2.12 8.62 0.26
C ALA A 171 0.67 8.95 0.66
N ALA A 172 0.06 8.17 1.57
CA ALA A 172 -1.29 8.45 2.08
C ALA A 172 -1.32 9.80 2.82
N LEU A 173 -0.39 10.01 3.74
CA LEU A 173 -0.29 11.21 4.56
C LEU A 173 0.02 12.46 3.73
N ALA A 174 0.70 12.32 2.59
CA ALA A 174 0.99 13.44 1.70
C ALA A 174 -0.18 13.80 0.78
N ASN A 175 -1.00 12.82 0.35
CA ASN A 175 -1.93 13.01 -0.77
C ASN A 175 -3.42 12.86 -0.40
N ALA A 176 -3.76 12.13 0.67
CA ALA A 176 -5.16 11.94 1.05
C ALA A 176 -5.70 13.12 1.86
N ASP A 177 -7.01 13.38 1.73
CA ASP A 177 -7.71 14.30 2.63
C ASP A 177 -7.57 13.81 4.09
N PRO A 178 -7.18 14.68 5.03
CA PRO A 178 -6.78 14.24 6.36
C PRO A 178 -7.96 13.73 7.21
N GLU A 179 -9.19 14.19 6.96
CA GLU A 179 -10.39 13.73 7.69
C GLU A 179 -10.78 12.26 7.40
N PRO A 180 -10.98 11.83 6.13
CA PRO A 180 -11.25 10.43 5.84
C PRO A 180 -10.05 9.53 6.17
N LEU A 181 -8.82 10.03 6.02
CA LEU A 181 -7.63 9.29 6.43
C LEU A 181 -7.59 9.09 7.96
N LEU A 182 -7.87 10.14 8.75
CA LEU A 182 -7.96 10.08 10.21
C LEU A 182 -8.96 9.01 10.65
N SER A 183 -10.16 9.03 10.06
CA SER A 183 -11.22 8.05 10.32
C SER A 183 -10.76 6.60 10.04
N ALA A 184 -9.94 6.40 9.00
CA ALA A 184 -9.40 5.10 8.64
C ALA A 184 -8.27 4.63 9.57
N VAL A 185 -7.42 5.54 10.08
CA VAL A 185 -6.27 5.18 10.95
C VAL A 185 -6.63 5.02 12.42
N LEU A 186 -7.66 5.72 12.92
CA LEU A 186 -8.06 5.71 14.33
C LEU A 186 -8.28 4.30 14.91
N PRO A 187 -9.02 3.39 14.24
CA PRO A 187 -9.18 2.02 14.74
C PRO A 187 -7.85 1.27 14.92
N LEU A 188 -6.83 1.63 14.14
CA LEU A 188 -5.53 0.96 14.14
C LEU A 188 -4.58 1.54 15.19
N ALA A 189 -4.71 2.81 15.54
CA ALA A 189 -4.06 3.38 16.73
C ALA A 189 -4.49 2.64 18.02
N LEU A 190 -5.71 2.10 18.00
CA LEU A 190 -6.27 1.29 19.08
C LEU A 190 -6.03 -0.22 18.93
N ASP A 191 -5.28 -0.68 17.93
CA ASP A 191 -4.99 -2.10 17.69
C ASP A 191 -4.26 -2.75 18.89
N THR A 192 -4.48 -4.05 19.09
CA THR A 192 -3.85 -4.80 20.18
C THR A 192 -2.37 -5.08 19.91
N HIS A 193 -1.95 -5.07 18.64
CA HIS A 193 -0.57 -5.26 18.24
C HIS A 193 0.23 -3.95 18.37
N PRO A 194 1.28 -3.90 19.21
CA PRO A 194 1.94 -2.65 19.58
C PRO A 194 2.55 -1.89 18.41
N LYS A 195 3.14 -2.59 17.43
CA LYS A 195 3.71 -1.94 16.23
C LYS A 195 2.64 -1.31 15.32
N VAL A 196 1.45 -1.92 15.26
CA VAL A 196 0.34 -1.39 14.46
C VAL A 196 -0.25 -0.19 15.18
N ALA A 197 -0.47 -0.30 16.49
CA ALA A 197 -0.90 0.81 17.34
C ALA A 197 0.05 2.00 17.25
N CYS A 198 1.36 1.80 17.38
CA CYS A 198 2.36 2.86 17.26
C CYS A 198 2.28 3.55 15.89
N ARG A 199 2.27 2.80 14.79
CA ARG A 199 2.18 3.38 13.44
C ARG A 199 0.85 4.08 13.20
N GLY A 200 -0.26 3.52 13.70
CA GLY A 200 -1.58 4.16 13.67
C GLY A 200 -1.59 5.49 14.43
N LEU A 201 -0.94 5.55 15.60
CA LEU A 201 -0.79 6.78 16.40
C LEU A 201 0.03 7.84 15.68
N MET A 202 1.15 7.47 15.06
CA MET A 202 1.95 8.39 14.26
C MET A 202 1.13 8.99 13.11
N CYS A 203 0.37 8.16 12.39
CA CYS A 203 -0.50 8.64 11.31
C CYS A 203 -1.64 9.50 11.85
N THR A 204 -2.19 9.17 13.03
CA THR A 204 -3.23 9.96 13.71
C THR A 204 -2.72 11.35 14.03
N ALA A 205 -1.54 11.46 14.65
CA ALA A 205 -0.92 12.74 14.99
C ALA A 205 -0.70 13.60 13.73
N GLU A 206 -0.16 13.01 12.65
CA GLU A 206 0.05 13.72 11.39
C GLU A 206 -1.26 14.21 10.75
N CYS A 207 -2.32 13.40 10.79
CA CYS A 207 -3.64 13.83 10.28
C CYS A 207 -4.20 15.00 11.10
N LEU A 208 -4.02 14.98 12.43
CA LEU A 208 -4.44 16.09 13.30
C LEU A 208 -3.66 17.37 13.00
N SER A 209 -2.33 17.29 12.82
CA SER A 209 -1.49 18.43 12.41
C SER A 209 -2.06 19.09 11.15
N ARG A 210 -2.32 18.29 10.11
CA ARG A 210 -2.82 18.77 8.81
C ARG A 210 -4.22 19.38 8.90
N LEU A 211 -5.10 18.81 9.74
CA LEU A 211 -6.43 19.38 9.99
C LEU A 211 -6.34 20.76 10.67
N LEU A 212 -5.39 20.94 11.59
CA LEU A 212 -5.21 22.19 12.31
C LEU A 212 -4.56 23.28 11.46
N GLU A 213 -3.56 22.95 10.64
CA GLU A 213 -2.96 23.87 9.67
C GLU A 213 -4.00 24.47 8.70
N GLY A 214 -5.01 23.68 8.32
CA GLY A 214 -6.12 24.13 7.47
C GLY A 214 -7.27 24.81 8.22
N SER A 215 -7.24 24.84 9.56
CA SER A 215 -8.34 25.35 10.39
C SER A 215 -8.21 26.85 10.71
N VAL A 216 -9.36 27.51 10.92
CA VAL A 216 -9.38 28.87 11.47
C VAL A 216 -9.31 28.77 12.99
N ALA A 217 -8.33 29.45 13.60
CA ALA A 217 -8.14 29.46 15.05
C ALA A 217 -9.46 29.67 15.81
N GLY A 218 -9.75 28.76 16.75
CA GLY A 218 -10.98 28.79 17.57
C GLY A 218 -12.18 28.02 17.00
N ARG A 219 -12.11 27.52 15.75
CA ARG A 219 -12.98 26.44 15.30
C ARG A 219 -12.25 25.13 15.59
N GLY A 220 -12.77 24.31 16.48
CA GLY A 220 -12.18 23.01 16.81
C GLY A 220 -12.15 22.05 15.60
N LEU A 221 -11.88 20.77 15.86
CA LEU A 221 -11.98 19.73 14.84
C LEU A 221 -13.36 19.77 14.16
N VAL A 222 -13.37 19.55 12.83
CA VAL A 222 -14.60 19.48 12.03
C VAL A 222 -15.58 18.46 12.60
N ASP A 223 -16.89 18.73 12.50
CA ASP A 223 -17.98 17.94 13.10
C ASP A 223 -17.98 16.44 12.72
N GLY A 224 -17.26 16.05 11.65
CA GLY A 224 -17.09 14.66 11.22
C GLY A 224 -16.04 13.85 11.97
N VAL A 225 -15.23 14.47 12.84
CA VAL A 225 -14.15 13.79 13.56
C VAL A 225 -14.67 13.18 14.87
N ASP A 226 -14.46 11.88 15.06
CA ASP A 226 -14.74 11.20 16.32
C ASP A 226 -13.71 11.57 17.41
N VAL A 227 -13.95 12.71 18.07
CA VAL A 227 -13.11 13.24 19.14
C VAL A 227 -12.92 12.23 20.28
N LYS A 228 -13.92 11.39 20.58
CA LYS A 228 -13.78 10.39 21.64
C LYS A 228 -12.74 9.33 21.27
N SER A 229 -12.78 8.85 20.03
CA SER A 229 -11.79 7.91 19.52
C SER A 229 -10.40 8.53 19.43
N VAL A 230 -10.30 9.81 19.04
CA VAL A 230 -9.02 10.56 19.03
C VAL A 230 -8.43 10.62 20.44
N VAL A 231 -9.21 11.07 21.44
CA VAL A 231 -8.75 11.17 22.82
C VAL A 231 -8.37 9.79 23.36
N ALA A 232 -9.14 8.74 23.07
CA ALA A 232 -8.82 7.38 23.48
C ALA A 232 -7.49 6.88 22.87
N ALA A 233 -7.26 7.16 21.58
CA ALA A 233 -6.02 6.81 20.91
C ALA A 233 -4.82 7.54 21.54
N LEU A 234 -4.90 8.86 21.70
CA LEU A 234 -3.84 9.67 22.30
C LEU A 234 -3.55 9.25 23.76
N ALA A 235 -4.57 9.01 24.57
CA ALA A 235 -4.39 8.54 25.96
C ALA A 235 -3.70 7.17 26.02
N LYS A 236 -4.08 6.25 25.14
CA LYS A 236 -3.41 4.94 25.01
C LYS A 236 -1.95 5.10 24.57
N GLY A 237 -1.69 5.97 23.61
CA GLY A 237 -0.35 6.27 23.10
C GLY A 237 0.56 6.92 24.14
N ALA A 238 0.05 7.88 24.93
CA ALA A 238 0.79 8.52 26.01
C ALA A 238 1.25 7.51 27.09
N SER A 239 0.50 6.40 27.22
CA SER A 239 0.83 5.29 28.11
C SER A 239 1.66 4.17 27.43
N SER A 240 2.06 4.35 26.17
CA SER A 240 2.81 3.36 25.40
C SER A 240 4.23 3.15 25.96
N ARG A 241 4.72 1.91 25.81
CA ARG A 241 6.13 1.55 26.06
C ARG A 241 7.04 1.87 24.87
N ASP A 242 6.46 2.04 23.70
CA ASP A 242 7.14 2.43 22.46
C ASP A 242 7.35 3.95 22.46
N SER A 243 8.60 4.39 22.35
CA SER A 243 8.97 5.82 22.42
C SER A 243 8.32 6.64 21.33
N ASP A 244 8.31 6.11 20.10
CA ASP A 244 7.80 6.80 18.93
C ASP A 244 6.28 6.97 19.04
N GLY A 245 5.59 5.92 19.50
CA GLY A 245 4.16 5.96 19.76
C GLY A 245 3.78 6.91 20.89
N LYS A 246 4.60 6.99 21.95
CA LYS A 246 4.41 7.95 23.06
C LYS A 246 4.64 9.39 22.60
N GLU A 247 5.71 9.65 21.86
CA GLU A 247 6.01 10.98 21.33
C GLU A 247 4.94 11.45 20.35
N ALA A 248 4.48 10.58 19.45
CA ALA A 248 3.38 10.89 18.54
C ALA A 248 2.09 11.27 19.30
N ALA A 249 1.79 10.54 20.38
CA ALA A 249 0.61 10.83 21.19
C ALA A 249 0.71 12.18 21.91
N TRP A 250 1.86 12.51 22.49
CA TRP A 250 2.04 13.81 23.14
C TRP A 250 1.98 14.97 22.15
N ARG A 251 2.59 14.83 20.97
CA ARG A 251 2.44 15.82 19.90
C ARG A 251 0.98 16.05 19.52
N GLY A 252 0.18 14.98 19.44
CA GLY A 252 -1.25 15.11 19.16
C GLY A 252 -2.09 15.69 20.30
N VAL A 253 -1.60 15.68 21.55
CA VAL A 253 -2.27 16.31 22.71
C VAL A 253 -1.94 17.80 22.83
N GLU A 254 -0.73 18.20 22.41
CA GLU A 254 -0.28 19.60 22.41
C GLU A 254 -0.92 20.45 21.30
N MET A 255 -1.54 19.78 20.33
CA MET A 255 -2.26 20.32 19.17
C MET A 255 -3.71 20.69 19.51
#